data_AF-A0A8E2DQF8-F1
#
_entry.id   AF-A0A8E2DQF8-F1
#
_cell.length_a   1.000
_cell.length_b   1.000
_cell.length_c   1.000
_cell.angle_alpha   90.00
_cell.angle_beta   90.00
_cell.angle_gamma   90.00
#
_symmetry.space_group_name_H-M   'P 1'
#
loop_
_entity.id
_entity.type
_entity.pdbx_description
1 polymer ?
#
loop_
_entity_poly.entity_id
_entity_poly.type
_entity_poly.pdbx_seq_one_letter_code
_entity_poly.pdbx_strand_id
1 'polypeptide(L)'
;MARAPPSQFAALLRRSKFSSFDPEIAQVYTSHGGNVHRGNWGFKRPLALRRRNAYITVKTVDSNEQQTEWYRGEAQGRWIKMWDEVAVTPQLAPGPWRDQLGEYAEAKWEIDSEFASAPFPPRPRMLETEEGCILKDEGSTLEPNEDLATESEENMALESFDGSSVEESWKHESEAIPNVEAMSNSEFSRYLEKLRKLRPEFSKFVERAYKERRPNMGDEIPGSTLWRQSFFPRDDFKKFLRHKAGEFYSNPQTRVIEQQPQRVGGLTYSHVPLFQSLLLQKPRLGRVIQRSEPTRGNDYKVSFSGMITQLSKNLFDSKKTETINFQRLATTGVRTAGQGDVSLKVVVAKFHATPITVGQDPEGLEGVHMSVFVTDAARVGEAAGNPYPPGSREYVAHSERETKIRSPVLPPRAPWRAPEPVEPQQDGDQLLEALTGIVSRET
;
A
#
# COMPACT_ATOMS: atom_id res chain seq x y z
N MET A 1 -15.72 40.98 -0.34
CA MET A 1 -16.87 41.11 0.58
C MET A 1 -16.63 40.22 1.79
N ALA A 2 -16.45 40.78 2.97
CA ALA A 2 -16.30 40.00 4.20
C ALA A 2 -17.62 39.26 4.48
N ARG A 3 -17.58 37.92 4.60
CA ARG A 3 -18.75 37.14 5.00
C ARG A 3 -19.05 37.44 6.46
N ALA A 4 -20.32 37.74 6.78
CA ALA A 4 -20.75 37.90 8.16
C ALA A 4 -20.36 36.68 9.00
N PRO A 5 -19.94 36.85 10.27
CA PRO A 5 -19.52 35.74 11.11
C PRO A 5 -20.68 34.74 11.28
N PRO A 6 -20.39 33.42 11.27
CA PRO A 6 -21.43 32.41 11.46
C PRO A 6 -22.06 32.53 12.84
N SER A 7 -23.35 32.18 12.96
CA SER A 7 -24.02 32.13 14.27
C SER A 7 -23.35 31.14 15.22
N GLN A 8 -23.46 31.37 16.53
CA GLN A 8 -22.88 30.48 17.54
C GLN A 8 -23.39 29.03 17.40
N PHE A 9 -24.68 28.86 17.08
CA PHE A 9 -25.27 27.55 16.81
C PHE A 9 -24.60 26.87 15.61
N ALA A 10 -24.40 27.57 14.49
CA ALA A 10 -23.72 27.01 13.33
C ALA A 10 -22.27 26.63 13.63
N ALA A 11 -21.58 27.39 14.48
CA ALA A 11 -20.23 27.06 14.94
C ALA A 11 -20.21 25.78 15.81
N LEU A 12 -21.18 25.61 16.71
CA LEU A 12 -21.34 24.38 17.51
C LEU A 12 -21.71 23.18 16.65
N LEU A 13 -22.65 23.36 15.71
CA LEU A 13 -23.06 22.30 14.79
C LEU A 13 -21.88 21.78 13.96
N ARG A 14 -21.05 22.68 13.41
CA ARG A 14 -19.82 22.33 12.67
C ARG A 14 -18.77 21.58 13.51
N ARG A 15 -18.81 21.72 14.83
CA ARG A 15 -17.89 21.02 15.76
C ARG A 15 -18.51 19.76 16.35
N SER A 16 -19.79 19.50 16.05
CA SER A 16 -20.51 18.36 16.61
C SER A 16 -20.04 17.06 15.95
N LYS A 17 -20.06 15.96 16.70
CA LYS A 17 -19.76 14.61 16.15
C LYS A 17 -20.76 14.16 15.08
N PHE A 18 -21.94 14.76 15.05
CA PHE A 18 -22.93 14.50 14.00
C PHE A 18 -22.53 15.16 12.68
N SER A 19 -21.85 16.31 12.70
CA SER A 19 -21.41 16.98 11.48
C SER A 19 -20.27 16.29 10.73
N SER A 20 -19.57 15.35 11.38
CA SER A 20 -18.60 14.47 10.71
C SER A 20 -19.26 13.27 10.04
N PHE A 21 -20.58 13.08 10.18
CA PHE A 21 -21.29 12.03 9.46
C PHE A 21 -21.35 12.41 7.98
N ASP A 22 -20.82 11.53 7.15
CA ASP A 22 -20.91 11.60 5.70
C ASP A 22 -21.40 10.23 5.19
N PRO A 23 -22.53 10.16 4.47
CA PRO A 23 -23.05 8.90 3.94
C PRO A 23 -22.11 8.25 2.91
N GLU A 24 -21.25 9.04 2.26
CA GLU A 24 -20.28 8.53 1.28
C GLU A 24 -19.08 7.85 1.95
N ILE A 25 -18.95 7.95 3.28
CA ILE A 25 -17.87 7.35 4.04
C ILE A 25 -18.42 6.16 4.85
N ALA A 26 -17.87 4.96 4.63
CA ALA A 26 -18.22 3.76 5.40
C ALA A 26 -17.66 3.78 6.84
N GLN A 27 -18.06 4.78 7.64
CA GLN A 27 -17.59 4.95 9.01
C GLN A 27 -18.29 3.98 9.97
N VAL A 28 -17.50 3.35 10.83
CA VAL A 28 -17.98 2.48 11.90
C VAL A 28 -18.19 3.29 13.19
N TYR A 29 -19.40 3.23 13.74
CA TYR A 29 -19.79 3.90 14.97
C TYR A 29 -19.91 2.91 16.14
N THR A 30 -19.63 3.41 17.34
CA THR A 30 -19.77 2.68 18.61
C THR A 30 -20.46 3.53 19.65
N SER A 31 -21.29 2.92 20.48
CA SER A 31 -21.90 3.55 21.66
C SER A 31 -21.44 2.84 22.94
N HIS A 32 -21.53 3.54 24.07
CA HIS A 32 -21.00 3.05 25.36
C HIS A 32 -22.04 3.20 26.49
N GLY A 33 -21.89 2.40 27.54
CA GLY A 33 -22.63 2.56 28.80
C GLY A 33 -24.16 2.39 28.69
N GLY A 34 -24.90 3.24 29.39
CA GLY A 34 -26.37 3.22 29.45
C GLY A 34 -27.05 3.59 28.13
N ASN A 35 -26.36 4.33 27.25
CA ASN A 35 -26.90 4.73 25.94
C ASN A 35 -27.15 3.53 25.05
N VAL A 36 -26.24 2.55 25.06
CA VAL A 36 -26.38 1.29 24.32
C VAL A 36 -27.65 0.53 24.74
N HIS A 37 -27.93 0.42 26.05
CA HIS A 37 -29.12 -0.27 26.55
C HIS A 37 -30.42 0.39 26.10
N ARG A 38 -30.40 1.71 25.93
CA ARG A 38 -31.53 2.49 25.41
C ARG A 38 -31.61 2.49 23.87
N GLY A 39 -30.62 1.92 23.18
CA GLY A 39 -30.50 2.02 21.74
C GLY A 39 -30.11 3.43 21.27
N ASN A 40 -29.55 4.28 22.13
CA ASN A 40 -29.07 5.60 21.76
C ASN A 40 -27.64 5.51 21.20
N TRP A 41 -27.50 5.85 19.92
CA TRP A 41 -26.24 5.86 19.17
C TRP A 41 -25.79 7.26 18.77
N GLY A 42 -26.48 8.32 19.24
CA GLY A 42 -26.19 9.70 18.86
C GLY A 42 -26.76 10.12 17.49
N PHE A 43 -27.62 9.29 16.90
CA PHE A 43 -28.38 9.59 15.67
C PHE A 43 -29.79 10.11 15.98
N LYS A 44 -30.53 10.48 14.94
CA LYS A 44 -31.88 11.08 15.04
C LYS A 44 -32.88 10.22 15.82
N ARG A 45 -32.82 8.89 15.69
CA ARG A 45 -33.73 7.93 16.34
C ARG A 45 -32.95 6.82 17.05
N PRO A 46 -33.47 6.22 18.14
CA PRO A 46 -32.83 5.09 18.77
C PRO A 46 -32.93 3.82 17.89
N LEU A 47 -31.88 3.01 17.90
CA LEU A 47 -31.82 1.75 17.14
C LEU A 47 -32.24 0.56 18.00
N ALA A 48 -32.79 -0.47 17.36
CA ALA A 48 -33.17 -1.71 18.04
C ALA A 48 -31.98 -2.53 18.59
N LEU A 49 -30.75 -2.16 18.25
CA LEU A 49 -29.53 -2.83 18.69
C LEU A 49 -29.13 -2.39 20.11
N ARG A 50 -29.42 -3.23 21.11
CA ARG A 50 -29.15 -2.98 22.54
C ARG A 50 -28.01 -3.80 23.14
N ARG A 51 -26.98 -4.11 22.33
CA ARG A 51 -25.84 -4.96 22.75
C ARG A 51 -24.60 -4.12 23.03
N ARG A 52 -23.91 -4.41 24.14
CA ARG A 52 -22.63 -3.77 24.49
C ARG A 52 -21.56 -4.10 23.44
N ASN A 53 -20.63 -3.16 23.22
CA ASN A 53 -19.51 -3.30 22.27
C ASN A 53 -19.96 -3.68 20.85
N ALA A 54 -21.16 -3.23 20.46
CA ALA A 54 -21.64 -3.36 19.11
C ALA A 54 -21.03 -2.26 18.23
N TYR A 55 -20.86 -2.60 16.96
CA TYR A 55 -20.37 -1.72 15.91
C TYR A 55 -21.44 -1.63 14.84
N ILE A 56 -21.72 -0.42 14.36
CA ILE A 56 -22.68 -0.20 13.28
C ILE A 56 -22.07 0.70 12.21
N THR A 57 -22.48 0.49 10.97
CA THR A 57 -22.27 1.45 9.87
C THR A 57 -23.63 2.04 9.52
N VAL A 58 -23.70 3.33 9.25
CA VAL A 58 -24.95 4.04 8.95
C VAL A 58 -24.88 4.56 7.53
N LYS A 59 -25.87 4.20 6.69
CA LYS A 59 -25.94 4.66 5.29
C LYS A 59 -26.70 5.97 5.20
N THR A 60 -27.91 6.01 5.76
CA THR A 60 -28.75 7.21 5.79
C THR A 60 -29.28 7.42 7.20
N VAL A 61 -29.21 8.66 7.70
CA VAL A 61 -29.69 8.99 9.06
C VAL A 61 -31.22 8.95 9.14
N ASP A 62 -31.88 9.36 8.06
CA ASP A 62 -33.33 9.40 7.93
C ASP A 62 -33.69 9.07 6.48
N SER A 63 -34.15 7.85 6.24
CA SER A 63 -34.64 7.40 4.94
C SER A 63 -36.03 7.98 4.65
N ASN A 64 -36.56 7.72 3.45
CA ASN A 64 -37.91 8.14 3.09
C ASN A 64 -38.99 7.47 3.98
N GLU A 65 -38.70 6.28 4.50
CA GLU A 65 -39.51 5.55 5.48
C GLU A 65 -39.36 6.10 6.90
N GLN A 66 -38.59 7.18 7.05
CA GLN A 66 -38.25 7.80 8.32
C GLN A 66 -37.53 6.84 9.27
N GLN A 67 -36.72 5.94 8.73
CA GLN A 67 -35.89 5.04 9.53
C GLN A 67 -34.42 5.37 9.32
N THR A 68 -33.60 5.10 10.33
CA THR A 68 -32.15 5.15 10.15
C THR A 68 -31.73 3.84 9.50
N GLU A 69 -31.16 3.91 8.30
CA GLU A 69 -30.63 2.72 7.62
C GLU A 69 -29.22 2.44 8.14
N TRP A 70 -29.05 1.27 8.75
CA TRP A 70 -27.79 0.87 9.33
C TRP A 70 -27.52 -0.62 9.09
N TYR A 71 -26.23 -0.97 9.05
CA TYR A 71 -25.74 -2.33 8.92
C TYR A 71 -24.84 -2.69 10.10
N ARG A 72 -24.62 -3.98 10.30
CA ARG A 72 -23.72 -4.47 11.35
C ARG A 72 -22.26 -4.23 10.92
N GLY A 73 -21.55 -3.42 11.70
CA GLY A 73 -20.13 -3.13 11.51
C GLY A 73 -19.19 -4.00 12.34
N GLU A 74 -19.70 -5.09 12.95
CA GLU A 74 -18.94 -5.90 13.91
C GLU A 74 -17.73 -6.58 13.29
N ALA A 75 -17.84 -7.02 12.03
CA ALA A 75 -16.76 -7.68 11.32
C ALA A 75 -15.57 -6.72 11.14
N GLN A 76 -15.83 -5.51 10.64
CA GLN A 76 -14.83 -4.46 10.42
C GLN A 76 -14.16 -4.05 11.74
N GLY A 77 -14.97 -3.67 12.74
CA GLY A 77 -14.46 -3.16 14.02
C GLY A 77 -13.66 -4.21 14.80
N ARG A 78 -14.07 -5.48 14.77
CA ARG A 78 -13.31 -6.56 15.43
C ARG A 78 -12.09 -6.96 14.63
N TRP A 79 -12.17 -6.99 13.30
CA TRP A 79 -11.03 -7.34 12.46
C TRP A 79 -9.87 -6.37 12.65
N ILE A 80 -10.15 -5.05 12.68
CA ILE A 80 -9.11 -4.03 12.95
C ILE A 80 -8.45 -4.28 14.32
N LYS A 81 -9.23 -4.57 15.36
CA LYS A 81 -8.68 -4.90 16.70
C LYS A 81 -7.84 -6.17 16.69
N MET A 82 -8.32 -7.22 16.02
CA MET A 82 -7.58 -8.47 15.91
C MET A 82 -6.29 -8.30 15.08
N TRP A 83 -6.28 -7.39 14.10
CA TRP A 83 -5.09 -7.06 13.33
C TRP A 83 -4.06 -6.29 14.15
N ASP A 84 -4.50 -5.28 14.91
CA ASP A 84 -3.65 -4.53 15.84
C ASP A 84 -3.02 -5.47 16.90
N GLU A 85 -3.78 -6.44 17.39
CA GLU A 85 -3.29 -7.49 18.28
C GLU A 85 -2.24 -8.42 17.66
N VAL A 86 -2.26 -8.58 16.34
CA VAL A 86 -1.25 -9.33 15.58
C VAL A 86 -0.01 -8.47 15.36
N ALA A 87 -0.13 -7.14 15.28
CA ALA A 87 0.97 -6.18 15.19
C ALA A 87 1.99 -6.49 14.07
N VAL A 88 1.54 -6.98 12.92
CA VAL A 88 2.39 -7.24 11.74
C VAL A 88 2.20 -6.12 10.74
N THR A 89 3.31 -5.56 10.26
CA THR A 89 3.28 -4.62 9.14
C THR A 89 3.14 -5.39 7.82
N PRO A 90 2.05 -5.17 7.07
CA PRO A 90 1.88 -5.85 5.80
C PRO A 90 2.82 -5.27 4.73
N GLN A 91 3.31 -6.14 3.86
CA GLN A 91 4.10 -5.79 2.70
C GLN A 91 3.19 -5.52 1.51
N LEU A 92 3.46 -4.46 0.76
CA LEU A 92 2.71 -4.16 -0.46
C LEU A 92 3.04 -5.22 -1.53
N ALA A 93 2.01 -5.91 -2.01
CA ALA A 93 2.12 -6.88 -3.08
C ALA A 93 1.67 -6.26 -4.42
N PRO A 94 2.08 -6.83 -5.56
CA PRO A 94 1.53 -6.40 -6.85
C PRO A 94 0.01 -6.56 -6.85
N GLY A 95 -0.69 -5.54 -7.34
CA GLY A 95 -2.14 -5.41 -7.30
C GLY A 95 -2.59 -3.98 -7.56
N PRO A 96 -3.91 -3.75 -7.69
CA PRO A 96 -4.47 -2.46 -8.09
C PRO A 96 -4.10 -1.32 -7.15
N TRP A 97 -3.89 -1.60 -5.86
CA TRP A 97 -3.46 -0.57 -4.91
C TRP A 97 -2.01 -0.15 -5.10
N ARG A 98 -1.13 -1.10 -5.44
CA ARG A 98 0.25 -0.76 -5.85
C ARG A 98 0.23 0.12 -7.09
N ASP A 99 -0.60 -0.27 -8.06
CA ASP A 99 -0.77 0.46 -9.31
C ASP A 99 -1.31 1.86 -9.04
N GLN A 100 -2.24 2.04 -8.09
CA GLN A 100 -2.77 3.35 -7.69
C GLN A 100 -1.74 4.23 -7.00
N LEU A 101 -0.89 3.65 -6.13
CA LEU A 101 0.19 4.37 -5.44
C LEU A 101 1.29 4.84 -6.42
N GLY A 102 1.53 4.14 -7.52
CA GLY A 102 2.56 4.49 -8.49
C GLY A 102 3.96 4.49 -7.88
N GLU A 103 4.76 5.54 -8.12
CA GLU A 103 6.13 5.67 -7.62
C GLU A 103 6.22 5.55 -6.07
N TYR A 104 5.15 5.90 -5.34
CA TYR A 104 5.08 5.80 -3.88
C TYR A 104 5.04 4.37 -3.35
N ALA A 105 4.62 3.40 -4.16
CA ALA A 105 4.60 2.00 -3.76
C ALA A 105 6.00 1.48 -3.45
N GLU A 106 6.98 1.92 -4.24
CA GLU A 106 8.35 1.40 -4.27
C GLU A 106 9.29 2.18 -3.34
N ALA A 107 8.84 3.32 -2.82
CA ALA A 107 9.59 4.08 -1.84
C ALA A 107 9.99 3.17 -0.68
N LYS A 108 11.30 2.98 -0.53
CA LYS A 108 11.91 2.30 0.60
C LYS A 108 12.16 3.38 1.65
N TRP A 109 11.37 3.39 2.70
CA TRP A 109 11.66 4.24 3.84
C TRP A 109 12.88 3.67 4.55
N GLU A 110 13.97 4.42 4.54
CA GLU A 110 15.15 4.16 5.35
C GLU A 110 14.96 4.62 6.79
N ILE A 111 13.88 5.34 7.07
CA ILE A 111 13.50 5.84 8.39
C ILE A 111 12.40 4.95 8.96
N ASP A 112 12.48 4.70 10.26
CA ASP A 112 11.60 3.78 11.00
C ASP A 112 10.10 4.15 10.97
N SER A 113 9.73 5.30 10.42
CA SER A 113 8.34 5.76 10.32
C SER A 113 8.08 6.44 8.98
N GLU A 114 7.03 5.99 8.29
CA GLU A 114 6.48 6.71 7.14
C GLU A 114 5.90 8.09 7.49
N PHE A 115 5.73 8.36 8.79
CA PHE A 115 5.21 9.62 9.35
C PHE A 115 6.31 10.55 9.87
N ALA A 116 7.59 10.20 9.70
CA ALA A 116 8.67 11.10 10.07
C ALA A 116 8.69 12.32 9.15
N SER A 117 8.97 13.51 9.70
CA SER A 117 9.03 14.79 8.98
C SER A 117 10.20 14.92 8.00
N ALA A 118 10.95 13.84 7.77
CA ALA A 118 12.04 13.85 6.82
C ALA A 118 11.48 14.06 5.40
N PRO A 119 12.24 14.75 4.52
CA PRO A 119 11.82 14.97 3.15
C PRO A 119 11.51 13.62 2.48
N PHE A 120 10.27 13.51 2.04
CA PHE A 120 9.61 12.28 1.64
C PHE A 120 9.64 12.14 0.12
N PRO A 121 9.96 10.94 -0.40
CA PRO A 121 11.17 10.20 -0.04
C PRO A 121 12.42 11.10 -0.23
N PRO A 122 13.60 10.76 0.33
CA PRO A 122 14.82 11.30 -0.26
C PRO A 122 14.72 10.91 -1.73
N ARG A 123 14.62 11.90 -2.64
CA ARG A 123 14.83 11.67 -4.07
C ARG A 123 15.98 10.69 -4.09
N PRO A 124 15.85 9.46 -4.66
CA PRO A 124 17.01 8.60 -4.77
C PRO A 124 18.05 9.55 -5.31
N ARG A 125 19.12 9.77 -4.53
CA ARG A 125 20.26 10.47 -5.08
C ARG A 125 20.58 9.52 -6.22
N MET A 126 20.04 9.84 -7.40
CA MET A 126 20.69 9.52 -8.63
C MET A 126 22.02 10.13 -8.32
N LEU A 127 22.93 9.26 -7.89
CA LEU A 127 24.32 9.42 -8.15
C LEU A 127 24.24 9.69 -9.64
N GLU A 128 24.16 10.98 -9.97
CA GLU A 128 24.60 11.50 -11.23
C GLU A 128 26.05 11.02 -11.19
N THR A 129 26.24 9.78 -11.65
CA THR A 129 27.53 9.31 -12.08
C THR A 129 27.85 10.33 -13.13
N GLU A 130 28.65 11.30 -12.72
CA GLU A 130 29.37 12.22 -13.57
C GLU A 130 30.29 11.35 -14.44
N GLU A 131 29.71 10.56 -15.34
CA GLU A 131 30.40 10.06 -16.51
C GLU A 131 30.63 11.27 -17.41
N GLY A 132 31.67 11.96 -16.98
CA GLY A 132 32.08 13.27 -17.40
C GLY A 132 33.37 13.71 -16.71
N CYS A 133 34.01 12.92 -15.83
CA CYS A 133 35.47 12.82 -15.69
C CYS A 133 35.86 11.69 -14.72
N ILE A 134 36.49 10.64 -15.24
CA ILE A 134 37.36 9.77 -14.45
C ILE A 134 38.60 10.62 -14.09
N LEU A 135 38.60 11.26 -12.93
CA LEU A 135 39.82 11.64 -12.24
C LEU A 135 39.90 10.84 -10.94
N LYS A 136 41.05 10.20 -10.80
CA LYS A 136 41.41 9.26 -9.75
C LYS A 136 41.23 9.88 -8.36
N ASP A 137 40.71 9.08 -7.46
CA ASP A 137 40.92 9.15 -6.02
C ASP A 137 42.37 9.52 -5.69
N GLU A 138 42.56 10.59 -4.92
CA GLU A 138 43.51 10.59 -3.80
C GLU A 138 42.87 11.33 -2.62
N GLY A 139 42.96 10.69 -1.44
CA GLY A 139 42.10 10.93 -0.30
C GLY A 139 42.21 12.31 0.34
N SER A 140 41.08 12.78 0.86
CA SER A 140 41.04 13.87 1.84
C SER A 140 40.24 13.45 3.06
N THR A 141 40.97 13.27 4.15
CA THR A 141 40.53 13.14 5.54
C THR A 141 39.51 14.22 5.89
N LEU A 142 38.33 13.83 6.37
CA LEU A 142 37.36 14.75 6.96
C LEU A 142 37.75 15.00 8.41
N GLU A 143 38.21 16.22 8.71
CA GLU A 143 38.22 16.74 10.08
C GLU A 143 36.84 17.34 10.42
N PRO A 144 36.35 17.16 11.67
CA PRO A 144 35.13 17.78 12.13
C PRO A 144 35.44 19.20 12.65
N ASN A 145 34.97 20.23 11.94
CA ASN A 145 34.96 21.59 12.48
C ASN A 145 33.74 21.75 13.40
N GLU A 146 33.98 21.55 14.69
CA GLU A 146 33.26 22.24 15.76
C GLU A 146 33.73 23.69 15.76
N ASP A 147 32.80 24.65 15.63
CA ASP A 147 32.86 26.04 16.13
C ASP A 147 32.03 26.96 15.22
N LEU A 148 30.85 27.39 15.70
CA LEU A 148 30.26 28.73 15.49
C LEU A 148 28.83 28.77 16.04
N ALA A 149 28.74 28.85 17.36
CA ALA A 149 27.57 29.34 18.06
C ALA A 149 27.90 30.75 18.60
N THR A 150 27.50 31.78 17.86
CA THR A 150 27.39 33.16 18.38
C THR A 150 26.27 33.88 17.65
N GLU A 151 25.12 33.92 18.32
CA GLU A 151 24.29 35.10 18.58
C GLU A 151 24.40 36.28 17.60
N SER A 152 23.35 36.46 16.79
CA SER A 152 22.85 37.79 16.41
C SER A 152 21.39 37.71 15.96
N GLU A 153 20.47 37.59 16.93
CA GLU A 153 19.05 37.89 16.76
C GLU A 153 18.86 39.41 16.88
N GLU A 154 19.10 40.17 15.82
CA GLU A 154 18.60 41.55 15.66
C GLU A 154 19.09 42.11 14.32
N ASN A 155 18.41 41.73 13.21
CA ASN A 155 18.38 42.48 11.94
C ASN A 155 17.43 41.79 10.92
N MET A 156 16.18 41.51 11.32
CA MET A 156 15.08 41.24 10.37
C MET A 156 14.22 42.49 10.23
N ALA A 157 14.73 43.49 9.52
CA ALA A 157 13.94 44.62 9.10
C ALA A 157 14.32 45.05 7.68
N LEU A 158 13.33 44.92 6.79
CA LEU A 158 13.21 45.69 5.56
C LEU A 158 14.15 45.30 4.40
N GLU A 159 14.15 44.02 4.02
CA GLU A 159 14.53 43.69 2.65
C GLU A 159 13.40 44.11 1.69
N SER A 160 13.77 45.03 0.81
CA SER A 160 13.01 45.51 -0.32
C SER A 160 12.43 44.37 -1.14
N PHE A 161 11.10 44.44 -1.33
CA PHE A 161 10.30 43.66 -2.26
C PHE A 161 10.74 43.96 -3.71
N ASP A 162 11.91 43.47 -4.10
CA ASP A 162 12.40 43.48 -5.47
C ASP A 162 11.71 42.37 -6.26
N GLY A 163 11.54 42.56 -7.57
CA GLY A 163 10.68 41.77 -8.45
C GLY A 163 11.11 40.33 -8.74
N SER A 164 11.81 39.66 -7.81
CA SER A 164 12.27 38.27 -7.91
C SER A 164 11.21 37.22 -7.52
N SER A 165 9.96 37.64 -7.22
CA SER A 165 8.87 36.75 -6.79
C SER A 165 8.41 35.70 -7.82
N VAL A 166 8.90 35.77 -9.06
CA VAL A 166 8.61 34.76 -10.11
C VAL A 166 9.51 33.52 -9.99
N GLU A 167 10.68 33.62 -9.34
CA GLU A 167 11.56 32.45 -9.15
C GLU A 167 11.14 31.57 -7.98
N GLU A 168 10.42 32.11 -6.99
CA GLU A 168 9.93 31.31 -5.86
C GLU A 168 8.72 30.43 -6.19
N SER A 169 8.01 30.67 -7.30
CA SER A 169 6.81 29.88 -7.64
C SER A 169 7.12 28.41 -7.97
N TRP A 170 8.38 28.08 -8.25
CA TRP A 170 8.83 26.74 -8.65
C TRP A 170 9.24 25.87 -7.47
N LYS A 171 9.29 26.43 -6.26
CA LYS A 171 9.62 25.69 -5.04
C LYS A 171 8.50 24.71 -4.63
N HIS A 172 7.31 24.83 -5.21
CA HIS A 172 6.15 23.99 -4.91
C HIS A 172 5.87 23.01 -6.05
N GLU A 173 6.77 22.04 -6.25
CA GLU A 173 6.43 20.83 -7.02
C GLU A 173 5.53 19.95 -6.14
N SER A 174 4.34 19.62 -6.61
CA SER A 174 3.49 18.60 -5.99
C SER A 174 3.71 17.27 -6.68
N GLU A 175 3.75 16.20 -5.90
CA GLU A 175 3.92 14.85 -6.41
C GLU A 175 2.59 14.17 -6.71
N ALA A 176 1.46 14.76 -6.29
CA ALA A 176 0.11 14.29 -6.57
C ALA A 176 -0.33 14.49 -8.03
N ILE A 177 0.41 13.91 -8.96
CA ILE A 177 -0.02 13.76 -10.35
C ILE A 177 -1.03 12.61 -10.43
N PRO A 178 -2.14 12.77 -11.18
CA PRO A 178 -3.05 11.67 -11.45
C PRO A 178 -2.33 10.45 -12.04
N ASN A 179 -2.52 9.29 -11.45
CA ASN A 179 -1.89 8.06 -11.89
C ASN A 179 -2.60 7.50 -13.13
N VAL A 180 -1.93 7.55 -14.28
CA VAL A 180 -2.48 7.16 -15.57
C VAL A 180 -2.78 5.66 -15.66
N GLU A 181 -1.98 4.83 -15.00
CA GLU A 181 -2.11 3.36 -15.07
C GLU A 181 -3.34 2.86 -14.31
N ALA A 182 -3.77 3.59 -13.29
CA ALA A 182 -4.93 3.25 -12.47
C ALA A 182 -6.27 3.78 -13.03
N MET A 183 -6.25 4.59 -14.11
CA MET A 183 -7.48 5.18 -14.67
C MET A 183 -8.26 4.17 -15.52
N SER A 184 -9.58 4.25 -15.44
CA SER A 184 -10.42 3.60 -16.45
C SER A 184 -10.25 4.27 -17.82
N ASN A 185 -10.54 3.56 -18.91
CA ASN A 185 -10.46 4.10 -20.28
C ASN A 185 -11.26 5.41 -20.48
N SER A 186 -12.39 5.53 -19.76
CA SER A 186 -13.25 6.71 -19.83
C SER A 186 -12.65 7.92 -19.11
N GLU A 187 -12.06 7.70 -17.93
CA GLU A 187 -11.36 8.72 -17.16
C GLU A 187 -10.09 9.14 -17.89
N PHE A 188 -9.36 8.19 -18.45
CA PHE A 188 -8.18 8.45 -19.25
C PHE A 188 -8.52 9.33 -20.48
N SER A 189 -9.61 9.06 -21.18
CA SER A 189 -10.06 9.90 -22.30
C SER A 189 -10.38 11.33 -21.88
N ARG A 190 -11.11 11.50 -20.76
CA ARG A 190 -11.39 12.83 -20.18
C ARG A 190 -10.10 13.52 -19.72
N TYR A 191 -9.16 12.77 -19.19
CA TYR A 191 -7.85 13.27 -18.78
C TYR A 191 -7.04 13.75 -19.99
N LEU A 192 -7.04 13.01 -21.10
CA LEU A 192 -6.40 13.44 -22.36
C LEU A 192 -7.02 14.72 -22.91
N GLU A 193 -8.34 14.90 -22.83
CA GLU A 193 -8.98 16.16 -23.22
C GLU A 193 -8.51 17.34 -22.35
N LYS A 194 -8.34 17.14 -21.04
CA LYS A 194 -7.77 18.15 -20.15
C LYS A 194 -6.32 18.46 -20.53
N LEU A 195 -5.50 17.44 -20.79
CA LEU A 195 -4.11 17.63 -21.21
C LEU A 195 -3.99 18.37 -22.55
N ARG A 196 -4.88 18.11 -23.51
CA ARG A 196 -4.91 18.82 -24.80
C ARG A 196 -5.12 20.33 -24.62
N LYS A 197 -5.91 20.74 -23.63
CA LYS A 197 -6.14 22.17 -23.30
C LYS A 197 -4.89 22.84 -22.69
N LEU A 198 -4.02 22.07 -22.03
CA LEU A 198 -2.79 22.57 -21.40
C LEU A 198 -1.58 22.67 -22.35
N ARG A 199 -1.70 22.22 -23.60
CA ARG A 199 -0.62 22.28 -24.61
C ARG A 199 0.05 23.66 -24.78
N PRO A 200 -0.67 24.79 -24.90
CA PRO A 200 -0.02 26.08 -25.09
C PRO A 200 0.78 26.50 -23.84
N GLU A 201 0.31 26.15 -22.64
CA GLU A 201 1.04 26.40 -21.40
C GLU A 201 2.31 25.54 -21.31
N PHE A 202 2.21 24.27 -21.73
CA PHE A 202 3.35 23.38 -21.80
C PHE A 202 4.44 23.87 -22.78
N SER A 203 4.06 24.40 -23.95
CA SER A 203 5.03 24.98 -24.90
C SER A 203 5.83 26.10 -24.25
N LYS A 204 5.15 27.02 -23.55
CA LYS A 204 5.79 28.13 -22.83
C LYS A 204 6.70 27.63 -21.70
N PHE A 205 6.27 26.60 -20.96
CA PHE A 205 7.05 25.97 -19.91
C PHE A 205 8.36 25.38 -20.46
N VAL A 206 8.27 24.67 -21.59
CA VAL A 206 9.40 24.08 -22.27
C VAL A 206 10.38 25.16 -22.77
N GLU A 207 9.87 26.20 -23.43
CA GLU A 207 10.68 27.32 -23.91
C GLU A 207 11.46 27.98 -22.76
N ARG A 208 10.80 28.18 -21.61
CA ARG A 208 11.42 28.71 -20.40
C ARG A 208 12.50 27.77 -19.86
N ALA A 209 12.20 26.48 -19.71
CA ALA A 209 13.16 25.48 -19.24
C ALA A 209 14.40 25.37 -20.15
N TYR A 210 14.27 25.62 -21.46
CA TYR A 210 15.43 25.70 -22.36
C TYR A 210 16.26 26.95 -22.14
N LYS A 211 15.62 28.11 -21.97
CA LYS A 211 16.32 29.37 -21.69
C LYS A 211 17.14 29.29 -20.39
N GLU A 212 16.57 28.69 -19.35
CA GLU A 212 17.25 28.47 -18.07
C GLU A 212 18.46 27.53 -18.21
N ARG A 213 18.35 26.44 -18.97
CA ARG A 213 19.46 25.48 -19.17
C ARG A 213 20.58 26.02 -20.04
N ARG A 214 20.31 26.98 -20.93
CA ARG A 214 21.27 27.51 -21.90
C ARG A 214 21.12 29.03 -22.07
N PRO A 215 21.50 29.84 -21.07
CA PRO A 215 21.37 31.29 -21.14
C PRO A 215 22.23 31.94 -22.24
N ASN A 216 23.32 31.29 -22.67
CA ASN A 216 24.28 31.82 -23.64
C ASN A 216 24.02 31.39 -25.10
N MET A 217 22.99 30.57 -25.35
CA MET A 217 22.60 30.18 -26.70
C MET A 217 21.60 31.23 -27.17
N GLY A 218 21.99 32.10 -28.11
CA GLY A 218 21.21 33.28 -28.53
C GLY A 218 19.76 32.97 -28.95
N ASP A 219 18.98 34.01 -29.24
CA ASP A 219 17.52 33.96 -29.51
C ASP A 219 17.07 32.96 -30.60
N GLU A 220 18.01 32.39 -31.35
CA GLU A 220 17.81 31.21 -32.17
C GLU A 220 17.65 29.95 -31.30
N ILE A 221 16.55 29.88 -30.55
CA ILE A 221 16.04 28.61 -30.04
C ILE A 221 15.79 27.78 -31.29
N PRO A 222 16.55 26.71 -31.58
CA PRO A 222 16.40 25.95 -32.82
C PRO A 222 15.04 25.31 -32.76
N GLY A 223 14.04 25.95 -33.38
CA GLY A 223 12.61 25.80 -33.13
C GLY A 223 12.30 24.36 -32.80
N SER A 224 12.37 24.03 -31.50
CA SER A 224 12.21 22.66 -31.06
C SER A 224 10.71 22.48 -31.09
N THR A 225 10.20 22.26 -32.29
CA THR A 225 8.82 21.93 -32.53
C THR A 225 8.47 20.86 -31.50
N LEU A 226 7.33 20.99 -30.83
CA LEU A 226 6.84 19.99 -29.89
C LEU A 226 6.92 18.56 -30.49
N TRP A 227 6.84 18.49 -31.81
CA TRP A 227 7.17 17.34 -32.63
C TRP A 227 8.58 16.75 -32.36
N ARG A 228 9.67 17.53 -32.40
CA ARG A 228 11.03 17.03 -32.10
C ARG A 228 11.15 16.50 -30.67
N GLN A 229 10.42 17.07 -29.72
CA GLN A 229 10.38 16.56 -28.33
C GLN A 229 9.63 15.26 -28.21
N SER A 230 8.63 15.02 -29.07
CA SER A 230 7.91 13.75 -29.06
C SER A 230 8.79 12.55 -29.47
N PHE A 231 9.86 12.76 -30.23
CA PHE A 231 10.84 11.69 -30.55
C PHE A 231 11.76 11.35 -29.39
N PHE A 232 12.01 12.30 -28.50
CA PHE A 232 12.88 12.13 -27.34
C PHE A 232 12.14 12.64 -26.11
N PRO A 233 11.14 11.88 -25.62
CA PRO A 233 10.35 12.28 -24.47
C PRO A 233 11.28 12.44 -23.27
N ARG A 234 11.55 13.69 -22.90
CA ARG A 234 12.23 14.04 -21.67
C ARG A 234 11.24 14.04 -20.52
N ASP A 235 11.72 13.99 -19.28
CA ASP A 235 10.89 14.15 -18.08
C ASP A 235 10.33 15.58 -17.89
N ASP A 236 10.51 16.46 -18.87
CA ASP A 236 9.99 17.83 -18.86
C ASP A 236 8.45 17.85 -18.73
N PHE A 237 7.74 16.87 -19.32
CA PHE A 237 6.28 16.76 -19.15
C PHE A 237 5.90 16.38 -17.72
N LYS A 238 6.65 15.48 -17.05
CA LYS A 238 6.39 15.10 -15.66
C LYS A 238 6.57 16.31 -14.75
N LYS A 239 7.67 17.06 -14.93
CA LYS A 239 7.94 18.31 -14.20
C LYS A 239 6.83 19.34 -14.40
N PHE A 240 6.35 19.53 -15.63
CA PHE A 240 5.23 20.42 -15.91
C PHE A 240 3.96 20.00 -15.16
N LEU A 241 3.62 18.71 -15.16
CA LEU A 241 2.46 18.20 -14.44
C LEU A 241 2.59 18.36 -12.92
N ARG A 242 3.78 18.11 -12.35
CA ARG A 242 4.07 18.36 -10.92
C ARG A 242 3.91 19.83 -10.55
N HIS A 243 4.43 20.73 -11.39
CA HIS A 243 4.28 22.16 -11.21
C HIS A 243 2.82 22.60 -11.28
N LYS A 244 2.06 22.13 -12.28
CA LYS A 244 0.63 22.45 -12.41
C LYS A 244 -0.21 21.90 -11.26
N ALA A 245 0.11 20.70 -10.77
CA ALA A 245 -0.48 20.17 -9.56
C ALA A 245 -0.16 21.06 -8.35
N GLY A 246 1.10 21.48 -8.20
CA GLY A 246 1.55 22.37 -7.13
C GLY A 246 0.84 23.72 -7.15
N GLU A 247 0.67 24.35 -8.31
CA GLU A 247 -0.13 25.58 -8.48
C GLU A 247 -1.59 25.35 -8.06
N PHE A 248 -2.16 24.20 -8.40
CA PHE A 248 -3.55 23.88 -8.07
C PHE A 248 -3.77 23.67 -6.57
N TYR A 249 -2.87 22.97 -5.89
CA TYR A 249 -2.96 22.69 -4.45
C TYR A 249 -2.51 23.86 -3.57
N SER A 250 -1.59 24.70 -4.05
CA SER A 250 -1.12 25.88 -3.30
C SER A 250 -2.08 27.06 -3.38
N ASN A 251 -3.03 27.05 -4.33
CA ASN A 251 -4.00 28.14 -4.47
C ASN A 251 -4.92 28.22 -3.22
N PRO A 252 -4.90 29.33 -2.45
CA PRO A 252 -5.69 29.46 -1.22
C PRO A 252 -7.21 29.47 -1.46
N GLN A 253 -7.65 29.63 -2.72
CA GLN A 253 -9.05 29.55 -3.10
C GLN A 253 -9.52 28.10 -3.30
N THR A 254 -8.62 27.17 -3.58
CA THR A 254 -8.97 25.77 -3.72
C THR A 254 -9.19 25.16 -2.34
N ARG A 255 -10.17 24.26 -2.26
CA ARG A 255 -10.46 23.46 -1.05
C ARG A 255 -9.92 22.05 -1.17
N VAL A 256 -9.19 21.78 -2.25
CA VAL A 256 -8.69 20.44 -2.55
C VAL A 256 -7.33 20.33 -1.87
N ILE A 257 -7.19 19.30 -1.05
CA ILE A 257 -5.94 18.99 -0.36
C ILE A 257 -5.18 17.99 -1.24
N GLU A 258 -3.86 18.12 -1.26
CA GLU A 258 -2.99 17.13 -1.89
C GLU A 258 -3.23 15.75 -1.27
N GLN A 259 -3.59 14.77 -2.11
CA GLN A 259 -3.83 13.42 -1.63
C GLN A 259 -2.50 12.68 -1.54
N GLN A 260 -2.11 12.30 -0.32
CA GLN A 260 -0.97 11.43 -0.06
C GLN A 260 -1.51 10.09 0.47
N PRO A 261 -1.82 9.13 -0.42
CA PRO A 261 -2.33 7.84 -0.01
C PRO A 261 -1.27 7.08 0.81
N GLN A 262 -1.69 6.50 1.94
CA GLN A 262 -0.82 5.68 2.77
C GLN A 262 -0.59 4.31 2.14
N ARG A 263 0.62 3.75 2.24
CA ARG A 263 0.98 2.49 1.58
C ARG A 263 0.04 1.33 1.93
N VAL A 264 -0.37 1.28 3.20
CA VAL A 264 -1.20 0.21 3.76
C VAL A 264 -2.64 0.66 4.02
N GLY A 265 -3.05 1.80 3.46
CA GLY A 265 -4.41 2.34 3.60
C GLY A 265 -4.84 2.59 5.04
N GLY A 266 -3.91 2.95 5.93
CA GLY A 266 -4.21 3.21 7.35
C GLY A 266 -4.49 1.98 8.20
N LEU A 267 -4.12 0.79 7.72
CA LEU A 267 -4.28 -0.45 8.48
C LEU A 267 -3.35 -0.53 9.71
N THR A 268 -2.10 -0.08 9.56
CA THR A 268 -1.09 -0.08 10.63
C THR A 268 -0.26 1.19 10.56
N TYR A 269 -0.10 1.86 11.69
CA TYR A 269 0.74 3.06 11.82
C TYR A 269 2.13 2.75 12.42
N SER A 270 2.32 1.53 12.93
CA SER A 270 3.58 1.06 13.46
C SER A 270 4.32 0.20 12.44
N HIS A 271 5.60 0.51 12.24
CA HIS A 271 6.51 -0.38 11.54
C HIS A 271 7.11 -1.36 12.55
N VAL A 272 6.57 -2.58 12.58
CA VAL A 272 7.13 -3.65 13.38
C VAL A 272 7.99 -4.51 12.44
N PRO A 273 9.33 -4.53 12.62
CA PRO A 273 10.17 -5.39 11.81
C PRO A 273 9.77 -6.85 12.01
N LEU A 274 9.86 -7.66 10.95
CA LEU A 274 9.44 -9.07 10.95
C LEU A 274 10.08 -9.85 12.11
N PHE A 275 11.35 -9.58 12.41
CA PHE A 275 12.06 -10.21 13.51
C PHE A 275 11.43 -9.91 14.88
N GLN A 276 11.08 -8.64 15.14
CA GLN A 276 10.42 -8.23 16.38
C GLN A 276 9.03 -8.86 16.49
N SER A 277 8.28 -8.89 15.39
CA SER A 277 6.98 -9.56 15.34
C SER A 277 7.10 -11.03 15.71
N LEU A 278 8.01 -11.78 15.07
CA LEU A 278 8.17 -13.21 15.31
C LEU A 278 8.55 -13.54 16.76
N LEU A 279 9.36 -12.70 17.40
CA LEU A 279 9.88 -12.95 18.76
C LEU A 279 8.95 -12.47 19.86
N LEU A 280 8.49 -11.22 19.79
CA LEU A 280 7.76 -10.58 20.87
C LEU A 280 6.27 -10.92 20.86
N GLN A 281 5.71 -11.25 19.69
CA GLN A 281 4.29 -11.51 19.60
C GLN A 281 3.96 -12.90 20.12
N LYS A 282 2.94 -12.93 20.97
CA LYS A 282 2.37 -14.17 21.47
C LYS A 282 1.64 -14.86 20.34
N PRO A 283 1.82 -16.19 20.17
CA PRO A 283 1.04 -16.92 19.20
C PRO A 283 -0.45 -16.85 19.55
N ARG A 284 -1.30 -16.81 18.52
CA ARG A 284 -2.76 -16.72 18.69
C ARG A 284 -3.41 -17.99 18.19
N LEU A 285 -4.51 -18.37 18.82
CA LEU A 285 -5.27 -19.53 18.39
C LEU A 285 -5.96 -19.23 17.05
N GLY A 286 -5.71 -20.10 16.08
CA GLY A 286 -6.45 -20.17 14.83
C GLY A 286 -7.00 -21.58 14.63
N ARG A 287 -7.68 -21.77 13.50
CA ARG A 287 -8.48 -22.96 13.26
C ARG A 287 -8.33 -23.48 11.83
N VAL A 288 -7.85 -24.70 11.69
CA VAL A 288 -7.61 -25.32 10.37
C VAL A 288 -8.94 -25.75 9.75
N ILE A 289 -9.33 -25.06 8.68
CA ILE A 289 -10.59 -25.26 7.97
C ILE A 289 -10.44 -26.41 6.98
N GLN A 290 -9.58 -26.22 5.98
CA GLN A 290 -9.55 -27.07 4.80
C GLN A 290 -8.10 -27.33 4.39
N ARG A 291 -7.82 -28.56 3.95
CA ARG A 291 -6.60 -28.88 3.24
C ARG A 291 -6.74 -28.42 1.79
N SER A 292 -5.83 -27.57 1.31
CA SER A 292 -5.82 -27.17 -0.10
C SER A 292 -5.61 -28.39 -0.99
N GLU A 293 -6.21 -28.36 -2.17
CA GLU A 293 -6.05 -29.42 -3.15
C GLU A 293 -4.57 -29.56 -3.56
N PRO A 294 -4.10 -30.80 -3.79
CA PRO A 294 -2.68 -31.08 -4.00
C PRO A 294 -2.10 -30.41 -5.25
N THR A 295 -2.93 -29.98 -6.20
CA THR A 295 -2.55 -29.39 -7.49
C THR A 295 -1.78 -28.07 -7.39
N ARG A 296 -1.92 -27.30 -6.30
CA ARG A 296 -1.24 -26.00 -6.13
C ARG A 296 -0.33 -25.91 -4.90
N GLY A 297 0.11 -27.06 -4.39
CA GLY A 297 0.85 -27.14 -3.14
C GLY A 297 -0.05 -27.61 -2.00
N ASN A 298 0.53 -28.36 -1.07
CA ASN A 298 -0.22 -28.98 0.03
C ASN A 298 -0.51 -28.00 1.19
N ASP A 299 -0.85 -26.75 0.90
CA ASP A 299 -1.08 -25.76 1.94
C ASP A 299 -2.44 -25.98 2.64
N TYR A 300 -2.60 -25.42 3.82
CA TYR A 300 -3.85 -25.47 4.58
C TYR A 300 -4.50 -24.10 4.60
N LYS A 301 -5.83 -24.05 4.47
CA LYS A 301 -6.62 -22.84 4.72
C LYS A 301 -7.03 -22.82 6.18
N VAL A 302 -6.74 -21.71 6.84
CA VAL A 302 -6.88 -21.58 8.29
C VAL A 302 -7.60 -20.29 8.63
N SER A 303 -8.61 -20.37 9.50
CA SER A 303 -9.25 -19.19 10.08
C SER A 303 -8.35 -18.63 11.17
N PHE A 304 -7.90 -17.40 11.00
CA PHE A 304 -7.03 -16.73 11.95
C PHE A 304 -7.40 -15.25 12.01
N SER A 305 -7.54 -14.67 13.20
CA SER A 305 -7.86 -13.24 13.39
C SER A 305 -9.02 -12.71 12.53
N GLY A 306 -10.08 -13.51 12.37
CA GLY A 306 -11.27 -13.13 11.60
C GLY A 306 -11.13 -13.19 10.08
N MET A 307 -10.01 -13.70 9.55
CA MET A 307 -9.77 -13.88 8.12
C MET A 307 -9.39 -15.33 7.79
N ILE A 308 -9.40 -15.66 6.50
CA ILE A 308 -8.93 -16.94 5.99
C ILE A 308 -7.50 -16.74 5.49
N THR A 309 -6.59 -17.51 6.03
CA THR A 309 -5.14 -17.40 5.81
C THR A 309 -4.57 -18.71 5.27
N GLN A 310 -3.36 -18.64 4.74
CA GLN A 310 -2.64 -19.80 4.22
C GLN A 310 -1.60 -20.26 5.23
N LEU A 311 -1.65 -21.53 5.60
CA LEU A 311 -0.68 -22.20 6.47
C LEU A 311 0.19 -23.13 5.61
N SER A 312 1.50 -22.88 5.60
CA SER A 312 2.42 -23.70 4.81
C SER A 312 2.58 -25.09 5.42
N LYS A 313 2.61 -26.13 4.57
CA LYS A 313 2.76 -27.52 5.03
C LYS A 313 4.08 -27.77 5.75
N ASN A 314 5.16 -27.19 5.24
CA ASN A 314 6.50 -27.40 5.78
C ASN A 314 6.58 -26.97 7.25
N LEU A 315 5.72 -26.05 7.65
CA LEU A 315 5.66 -25.49 8.99
C LEU A 315 4.47 -26.02 9.81
N PHE A 316 3.85 -27.14 9.40
CA PHE A 316 2.73 -27.75 10.10
C PHE A 316 2.96 -29.24 10.42
N ASP A 317 2.69 -29.65 11.65
CA ASP A 317 2.70 -31.07 12.03
C ASP A 317 1.36 -31.72 11.67
N SER A 318 1.28 -32.17 10.41
CA SER A 318 0.07 -32.78 9.86
C SER A 318 -0.41 -34.03 10.62
N LYS A 319 0.41 -34.61 11.52
CA LYS A 319 0.04 -35.80 12.29
C LYS A 319 -0.78 -35.47 13.54
N LYS A 320 -0.64 -34.27 14.11
CA LYS A 320 -1.27 -33.92 15.39
C LYS A 320 -2.58 -33.18 15.25
N THR A 321 -2.74 -32.42 14.17
CA THR A 321 -3.89 -31.53 14.03
C THR A 321 -4.81 -32.02 12.93
N GLU A 322 -6.00 -32.46 13.33
CA GLU A 322 -7.07 -32.81 12.40
C GLU A 322 -7.73 -31.54 11.83
N THR A 323 -7.93 -31.50 10.53
CA THR A 323 -8.78 -30.48 9.88
C THR A 323 -10.22 -30.61 10.34
N ILE A 324 -10.98 -29.52 10.32
CA ILE A 324 -12.42 -29.59 10.59
C ILE A 324 -13.10 -30.44 9.54
N ASN A 325 -13.76 -31.51 9.98
CA ASN A 325 -14.57 -32.34 9.11
C ASN A 325 -15.98 -31.73 8.99
N PHE A 326 -16.18 -30.87 7.98
CA PHE A 326 -17.48 -30.23 7.72
C PHE A 326 -18.58 -31.24 7.38
N GLN A 327 -18.25 -32.39 6.79
CA GLN A 327 -19.23 -33.44 6.49
C GLN A 327 -19.76 -34.04 7.79
N ARG A 328 -18.87 -34.40 8.72
CA ARG A 328 -19.26 -34.88 10.05
C ARG A 328 -20.06 -33.84 10.82
N LEU A 329 -19.67 -32.57 10.73
CA LEU A 329 -20.41 -31.48 11.38
C LEU A 329 -21.81 -31.32 10.80
N ALA A 330 -21.97 -31.43 9.47
CA ALA A 330 -23.25 -31.35 8.80
C ALA A 330 -24.16 -32.54 9.11
N THR A 331 -23.60 -33.76 9.22
CA THR A 331 -24.40 -34.97 9.50
C THR A 331 -24.78 -35.10 10.97
N THR A 332 -23.85 -34.84 11.89
CA THR A 332 -24.07 -35.05 13.33
C THR A 332 -24.57 -33.80 14.06
N GLY A 333 -24.33 -32.61 13.52
CA GLY A 333 -24.58 -31.34 14.21
C GLY A 333 -23.67 -31.09 15.42
N VAL A 334 -22.81 -32.05 15.80
CA VAL A 334 -21.95 -31.96 16.98
C VAL A 334 -20.60 -31.37 16.59
N ARG A 335 -20.21 -30.29 17.26
CA ARG A 335 -18.86 -29.72 17.17
C ARG A 335 -17.95 -30.41 18.18
N THR A 336 -16.89 -31.06 17.70
CA THR A 336 -15.81 -31.52 18.56
C THR A 336 -15.04 -30.31 19.08
N ALA A 337 -15.06 -30.06 20.39
CA ALA A 337 -14.28 -28.97 20.98
C ALA A 337 -12.78 -29.21 20.75
N GLY A 338 -12.03 -28.17 20.36
CA GLY A 338 -10.59 -28.27 20.10
C GLY A 338 -10.21 -28.77 18.70
N GLN A 339 -11.15 -29.31 17.91
CA GLN A 339 -10.82 -29.85 16.58
C GLN A 339 -10.36 -28.73 15.64
N GLY A 340 -9.14 -28.90 15.12
CA GLY A 340 -8.49 -27.95 14.22
C GLY A 340 -7.89 -26.73 14.92
N ASP A 341 -7.95 -26.63 16.24
CA ASP A 341 -7.37 -25.49 16.95
C ASP A 341 -5.83 -25.60 16.97
N VAL A 342 -5.15 -24.55 16.52
CA VAL A 342 -3.68 -24.47 16.38
C VAL A 342 -3.19 -23.13 16.85
N SER A 343 -2.06 -23.09 17.54
CA SER A 343 -1.39 -21.83 17.88
C SER A 343 -0.58 -21.35 16.68
N LEU A 344 -0.94 -20.19 16.14
CA LEU A 344 -0.39 -19.65 14.90
C LEU A 344 0.36 -18.34 15.15
N LYS A 345 1.38 -18.11 14.34
CA LYS A 345 2.04 -16.80 14.16
C LYS A 345 1.97 -16.40 12.71
N VAL A 346 1.83 -15.10 12.45
CA VAL A 346 1.91 -14.55 11.09
C VAL A 346 3.38 -14.44 10.72
N VAL A 347 3.73 -14.94 9.54
CA VAL A 347 5.09 -14.85 8.98
C VAL A 347 5.17 -13.68 8.02
N VAL A 348 4.21 -13.60 7.10
CA VAL A 348 4.16 -12.57 6.06
C VAL A 348 2.71 -12.19 5.83
N ALA A 349 2.44 -10.90 5.75
CA ALA A 349 1.19 -10.37 5.25
C ALA A 349 1.47 -9.58 3.97
N LYS A 350 0.71 -9.86 2.92
CA LYS A 350 0.81 -9.24 1.60
C LYS A 350 -0.48 -8.49 1.28
N PHE A 351 -0.38 -7.18 1.12
CA PHE A 351 -1.51 -6.30 0.89
C PHE A 351 -1.66 -5.99 -0.60
N HIS A 352 -2.82 -6.30 -1.19
CA HIS A 352 -3.06 -6.17 -2.64
C HIS A 352 -4.01 -5.02 -2.99
N ALA A 353 -5.05 -4.81 -2.18
CA ALA A 353 -6.04 -3.76 -2.41
C ALA A 353 -6.60 -3.19 -1.10
N THR A 354 -6.80 -1.87 -1.07
CA THR A 354 -7.61 -1.17 -0.06
C THR A 354 -9.09 -1.22 -0.40
N PRO A 355 -9.98 -1.13 0.60
CA PRO A 355 -11.40 -0.95 0.33
C PRO A 355 -11.66 0.48 -0.14
N ILE A 356 -12.67 0.67 -0.97
CA ILE A 356 -13.12 2.01 -1.37
C ILE A 356 -13.88 2.64 -0.20
N THR A 357 -13.21 3.45 0.61
CA THR A 357 -13.80 4.01 1.84
C THR A 357 -14.67 5.24 1.59
N VAL A 358 -14.47 5.93 0.47
CA VAL A 358 -15.17 7.15 0.08
C VAL A 358 -15.77 6.97 -1.30
N GLY A 359 -17.08 7.16 -1.44
CA GLY A 359 -17.77 7.09 -2.73
C GLY A 359 -19.28 6.88 -2.57
N GLN A 360 -19.98 6.75 -3.70
CA GLN A 360 -21.42 6.49 -3.70
C GLN A 360 -21.77 5.13 -3.05
N ASP A 361 -20.91 4.14 -3.30
CA ASP A 361 -21.04 2.79 -2.75
C ASP A 361 -19.75 2.45 -1.98
N PRO A 362 -19.60 2.94 -0.75
CA PRO A 362 -18.39 2.71 0.01
C PRO A 362 -18.33 1.25 0.47
N GLU A 363 -17.17 0.65 0.30
CA GLU A 363 -16.89 -0.75 0.62
C GLU A 363 -16.43 -0.91 2.07
N GLY A 364 -16.81 -2.03 2.68
CA GLY A 364 -16.33 -2.43 4.00
C GLY A 364 -15.08 -3.30 3.93
N LEU A 365 -15.01 -4.32 4.80
CA LEU A 365 -13.93 -5.31 4.78
C LEU A 365 -13.88 -6.13 3.47
N GLU A 366 -14.99 -6.15 2.73
CA GLU A 366 -15.15 -6.93 1.50
C GLU A 366 -14.22 -6.46 0.38
N GLY A 367 -13.91 -5.16 0.31
CA GLY A 367 -12.95 -4.59 -0.63
C GLY A 367 -11.48 -4.79 -0.23
N VAL A 368 -11.21 -5.29 0.98
CA VAL A 368 -9.84 -5.54 1.43
C VAL A 368 -9.33 -6.84 0.80
N HIS A 369 -8.30 -6.75 -0.04
CA HIS A 369 -7.61 -7.92 -0.58
C HIS A 369 -6.22 -8.04 0.05
N MET A 370 -6.08 -9.03 0.92
CA MET A 370 -4.83 -9.31 1.64
C MET A 370 -4.58 -10.81 1.72
N SER A 371 -3.35 -11.21 1.44
CA SER A 371 -2.87 -12.59 1.56
C SER A 371 -2.00 -12.71 2.80
N VAL A 372 -2.44 -13.49 3.79
CA VAL A 372 -1.70 -13.70 5.04
C VAL A 372 -1.19 -15.13 5.11
N PHE A 373 0.11 -15.25 5.38
CA PHE A 373 0.82 -16.50 5.55
C PHE A 373 1.12 -16.70 7.03
N VAL A 374 0.64 -17.82 7.57
CA VAL A 374 0.82 -18.20 8.96
C VAL A 374 1.67 -19.46 9.08
N THR A 375 2.26 -19.63 10.25
CA THR A 375 3.03 -20.80 10.66
C THR A 375 2.55 -21.29 12.01
N ASP A 376 2.72 -22.59 12.28
CA ASP A 376 2.56 -23.12 13.64
C ASP A 376 3.61 -22.50 14.56
N ALA A 377 3.16 -21.98 15.69
CA ALA A 377 4.00 -21.36 16.70
C ALA A 377 5.04 -22.34 17.27
N ALA A 378 4.71 -23.63 17.36
CA ALA A 378 5.63 -24.66 17.82
C ALA A 378 6.86 -24.78 16.92
N ARG A 379 6.72 -24.49 15.62
CA ARG A 379 7.79 -24.61 14.62
C ARG A 379 8.61 -23.35 14.38
N VAL A 380 8.14 -22.19 14.85
CA VAL A 380 8.89 -20.94 14.67
C VAL A 380 10.28 -21.03 15.31
N GLY A 381 10.39 -21.71 16.46
CA GLY A 381 11.68 -21.96 17.12
C GLY A 381 12.51 -23.07 16.47
N GLU A 382 11.88 -24.07 15.84
CA GLU A 382 12.59 -25.17 15.17
C GLU A 382 13.23 -24.74 13.85
N ALA A 383 12.59 -23.79 13.14
CA ALA A 383 13.13 -23.24 11.91
C ALA A 383 14.28 -22.25 12.15
N ALA A 384 14.40 -21.71 13.37
CA ALA A 384 15.55 -20.91 13.73
C ALA A 384 16.76 -21.83 13.88
N GLY A 385 17.84 -21.56 13.14
CA GLY A 385 19.11 -22.28 13.30
C GLY A 385 19.67 -22.20 14.73
N ASN A 386 19.17 -21.25 15.52
CA ASN A 386 19.48 -21.08 16.93
C ASN A 386 18.19 -21.23 17.79
N PRO A 387 18.11 -22.24 18.68
CA PRO A 387 16.94 -22.48 19.51
C PRO A 387 16.82 -21.52 20.71
N TYR A 388 17.87 -20.75 21.00
CA TYR A 388 17.90 -19.85 22.16
C TYR A 388 17.24 -18.50 21.84
N PRO A 389 16.66 -17.79 22.83
CA PRO A 389 16.11 -16.47 22.60
C PRO A 389 17.24 -15.46 22.35
N PRO A 390 17.06 -14.50 21.42
CA PRO A 390 18.07 -13.50 21.14
C PRO A 390 18.36 -12.65 22.38
N GLY A 391 19.63 -12.32 22.58
CA GLY A 391 20.12 -11.61 23.77
C GLY A 391 20.47 -12.52 24.96
N SER A 392 20.16 -13.82 24.90
CA SER A 392 20.67 -14.78 25.90
C SER A 392 22.15 -15.09 25.68
N ARG A 393 22.86 -15.50 26.74
CA ARG A 393 24.27 -15.90 26.65
C ARG A 393 24.43 -17.12 25.77
N GLU A 394 23.48 -18.04 25.84
CA GLU A 394 23.40 -19.26 25.03
C GLU A 394 23.21 -18.93 23.55
N TYR A 395 22.44 -17.90 23.22
CA TYR A 395 22.28 -17.44 21.84
C TYR A 395 23.60 -16.97 21.24
N VAL A 396 24.39 -16.18 22.00
CA VAL A 396 25.71 -15.70 21.57
C VAL A 396 26.73 -16.84 21.52
N ALA A 397 26.65 -17.78 22.47
CA ALA A 397 27.52 -18.95 22.54
C ALA A 397 27.14 -20.06 21.54
N HIS A 398 25.98 -19.95 20.88
CA HIS A 398 25.52 -20.92 19.91
C HIS A 398 26.39 -20.84 18.66
N SER A 399 27.46 -21.63 18.62
CA SER A 399 28.05 -22.04 17.36
C SER A 399 27.03 -22.93 16.66
N GLU A 400 26.62 -22.57 15.44
CA GLU A 400 25.98 -23.55 14.58
C GLU A 400 26.88 -24.78 14.60
N ARG A 401 26.40 -25.88 15.20
CA ARG A 401 26.97 -27.17 14.82
C ARG A 401 26.77 -27.18 13.33
N GLU A 402 27.86 -27.17 12.57
CA GLU A 402 27.82 -27.56 11.17
C GLU A 402 27.05 -28.87 11.19
N THR A 403 25.74 -28.77 10.92
CA THR A 403 25.02 -29.92 10.45
C THR A 403 25.84 -30.22 9.23
N LYS A 404 26.58 -31.33 9.28
CA LYS A 404 27.14 -31.91 8.08
C LYS A 404 25.91 -32.09 7.22
N ILE A 405 25.57 -31.06 6.45
CA ILE A 405 24.74 -31.14 5.27
C ILE A 405 25.53 -32.21 4.56
N ARG A 406 25.07 -33.46 4.70
CA ARG A 406 25.57 -34.55 3.90
C ARG A 406 25.27 -33.99 2.54
N SER A 407 26.28 -33.41 1.90
CA SER A 407 26.20 -32.86 0.57
C SER A 407 25.43 -33.94 -0.14
N PRO A 408 24.19 -33.65 -0.61
CA PRO A 408 23.33 -34.70 -1.13
C PRO A 408 24.24 -35.47 -2.05
N VAL A 409 24.50 -36.73 -1.73
CA VAL A 409 25.40 -37.56 -2.54
C VAL A 409 24.68 -37.54 -3.86
N LEU A 410 25.12 -36.64 -4.74
CA LEU A 410 24.49 -36.44 -6.01
C LEU A 410 24.58 -37.83 -6.60
N PRO A 411 23.45 -38.52 -6.85
CA PRO A 411 23.52 -39.82 -7.47
C PRO A 411 24.43 -39.63 -8.68
N PRO A 412 25.45 -40.50 -8.86
CA PRO A 412 26.51 -40.32 -9.84
C PRO A 412 25.86 -39.82 -11.11
N ARG A 413 26.22 -38.59 -11.49
CA ARG A 413 25.58 -37.82 -12.57
C ARG A 413 25.45 -38.80 -13.72
N ALA A 414 24.22 -39.20 -14.05
CA ALA A 414 24.00 -40.13 -15.15
C ALA A 414 24.74 -39.53 -16.35
N PRO A 415 25.55 -40.33 -17.08
CA PRO A 415 26.32 -39.81 -18.20
C PRO A 415 25.33 -39.04 -19.07
N TRP A 416 25.69 -37.79 -19.37
CA TRP A 416 24.87 -36.91 -20.19
C TRP A 416 24.54 -37.66 -21.48
N ARG A 417 23.32 -38.21 -21.58
CA ARG A 417 22.81 -38.71 -22.84
C ARG A 417 22.51 -37.46 -23.63
N ALA A 418 23.26 -37.27 -24.71
CA ALA A 418 22.85 -36.33 -25.73
C ALA A 418 21.37 -36.59 -26.02
N PRO A 419 20.51 -35.56 -26.02
CA PRO A 419 19.13 -35.74 -26.42
C PRO A 419 19.15 -36.42 -27.79
N GLU A 420 18.49 -37.58 -27.89
CA GLU A 420 18.29 -38.22 -29.18
C GLU A 420 17.68 -37.17 -30.11
N PRO A 421 18.18 -37.03 -31.35
CA PRO A 421 17.60 -36.10 -32.30
C PRO A 421 16.11 -36.42 -32.39
N VAL A 422 15.30 -35.50 -31.87
CA VAL A 422 13.85 -35.57 -32.00
C VAL A 422 13.61 -35.45 -33.50
N GLU A 423 13.26 -36.57 -34.14
CA GLU A 423 12.80 -36.53 -35.53
C GLU A 423 11.68 -35.48 -35.60
N PRO A 424 11.72 -34.57 -36.59
CA PRO A 424 10.68 -33.56 -36.74
C PRO A 424 9.35 -34.29 -36.96
N GLN A 425 8.58 -34.43 -35.87
CA GLN A 425 7.21 -34.89 -35.94
C GLN A 425 6.44 -33.92 -36.84
N GLN A 426 5.58 -34.50 -37.66
CA GLN A 426 4.86 -33.92 -38.79
C GLN A 426 3.80 -32.88 -38.34
N ASP A 427 4.22 -31.82 -37.64
CA ASP A 427 3.34 -30.71 -37.25
C ASP A 427 3.10 -29.72 -38.41
N GLY A 428 3.74 -29.94 -39.56
CA GLY A 428 3.51 -29.15 -40.78
C GLY A 428 2.08 -29.29 -41.31
N ASP A 429 1.49 -30.48 -41.19
CA ASP A 429 0.15 -30.75 -41.72
C ASP A 429 -0.94 -30.10 -40.86
N GLN A 430 -0.74 -30.00 -39.54
CA GLN A 430 -1.68 -29.32 -38.64
C GLN A 430 -1.68 -27.80 -38.80
N LEU A 431 -0.53 -27.20 -39.17
CA LEU A 431 -0.44 -25.77 -39.45
C LEU A 431 -1.16 -25.38 -40.75
N LEU A 432 -1.14 -26.23 -41.77
CA LEU A 432 -1.88 -26.02 -43.02
C LEU A 432 -3.39 -26.16 -42.82
N GLU A 433 -3.84 -27.09 -41.97
CA GLU A 433 -5.25 -27.24 -41.61
C GLU A 433 -5.78 -26.04 -40.80
N ALA A 434 -4.96 -25.51 -39.88
CA ALA A 434 -5.32 -24.32 -39.11
C ALA A 434 -5.41 -23.05 -39.98
N LEU A 435 -4.53 -22.91 -40.98
CA LEU A 435 -4.52 -21.75 -41.87
C LEU A 435 -5.64 -21.79 -42.91
N THR A 436 -6.00 -22.97 -43.42
CA THR A 436 -7.14 -23.12 -44.35
C THR A 436 -8.48 -22.82 -43.67
N GLY A 437 -8.65 -23.17 -42.38
CA GLY A 437 -9.86 -22.85 -41.62
C GLY A 437 -10.11 -21.35 -41.38
N ILE A 438 -9.09 -20.51 -41.48
CA ILE A 438 -9.21 -19.04 -41.30
C ILE A 438 -9.72 -18.38 -42.59
N VAL A 439 -9.33 -18.89 -43.77
CA VAL A 439 -9.69 -18.29 -45.06
C VAL A 439 -11.13 -18.62 -45.47
N SER A 440 -11.72 -19.72 -44.97
CA SER A 440 -13.08 -20.13 -45.35
C SER A 440 -14.22 -19.46 -44.55
N ARG A 441 -13.93 -18.51 -43.66
CA ARG A 441 -14.94 -17.85 -42.79
C ARG A 441 -15.42 -16.47 -43.27
N GLU A 442 -15.00 -16.00 -44.44
CA GLU A 442 -15.37 -14.67 -44.98
C GLU A 442 -16.24 -14.70 -46.25
N THR A 443 -16.92 -15.80 -46.54
CA THR A 443 -18.02 -15.86 -47.53
C THR A 443 -19.25 -16.45 -46.90
#